data_AF-A0A8T3P6T1-F1
#
_entry.id   AF-A0A8T3P6T1-F1
#
_cell.length_a   1.000
_cell.length_b   1.000
_cell.length_c   1.000
_cell.angle_alpha   90.00
_cell.angle_beta   90.00
_cell.angle_gamma   90.00
#
_symmetry.space_group_name_H-M   'P 1'
#
loop_
_entity.id
_entity.type
_entity.pdbx_description
1 polymer ?
#
loop_
_entity_poly.entity_id
_entity_poly.type
_entity_poly.pdbx_seq_one_letter_code
_entity_poly.pdbx_strand_id
1 'polypeptide(L)' 'VSATAEVSRLSEALAKLSLRHDTVVSCVFVSEARYRSEQSPFLLNVRREGIAA' A
#
# COMPACT_ATOMS: atom_id res chain seq x y z
N VAL A 1 -2.91 5.52 -14.51
CA VAL A 1 -2.34 4.22 -14.08
C VAL A 1 -3.36 3.52 -13.19
N SER A 2 -3.62 2.23 -13.39
CA SER A 2 -4.59 1.46 -12.59
C SER A 2 -3.92 0.76 -11.41
N ALA A 3 -4.71 0.42 -10.38
CA ALA A 3 -4.20 -0.37 -9.25
C ALA A 3 -3.61 -1.72 -9.69
N THR A 4 -4.21 -2.37 -10.68
CA THR A 4 -3.70 -3.65 -11.23
C THR A 4 -2.34 -3.52 -11.89
N ALA A 5 -2.07 -2.40 -12.58
CA ALA A 5 -0.77 -2.15 -13.19
C ALA A 5 0.33 -1.97 -12.13
N GLU A 6 0.02 -1.28 -11.03
CA GLU A 6 0.96 -1.12 -9.92
C GLU A 6 1.23 -2.44 -9.18
N VAL A 7 0.21 -3.30 -9.01
CA VAL A 7 0.39 -4.66 -8.47
C VAL A 7 1.39 -5.44 -9.32
N SER A 8 1.21 -5.48 -10.64
CA SER A 8 2.12 -6.20 -11.54
C SER A 8 3.53 -5.63 -11.51
N ARG A 9 3.69 -4.31 -11.39
CA ARG A 9 4.99 -3.63 -11.34
C ARG A 9 5.77 -3.93 -10.06
N LEU A 10 5.08 -4.08 -8.93
CA LEU A 10 5.71 -4.18 -7.60
C LEU A 10 5.71 -5.59 -7.01
N SER A 11 4.96 -6.54 -7.57
CA SER A 11 4.81 -7.90 -7.03
C SER A 11 6.15 -8.59 -6.77
N GLU A 12 7.09 -8.53 -7.72
CA GLU A 12 8.41 -9.17 -7.58
C GLU A 12 9.23 -8.54 -6.45
N ALA A 13 9.21 -7.21 -6.32
CA ALA A 13 9.93 -6.50 -5.28
C ALA A 13 9.36 -6.81 -3.89
N LEU A 14 8.03 -6.81 -3.76
CA LEU A 14 7.34 -7.15 -2.51
C LEU A 14 7.55 -8.61 -2.12
N ALA A 15 7.56 -9.53 -3.08
CA ALA A 15 7.84 -10.95 -2.84
C ALA A 15 9.28 -11.13 -2.32
N LYS A 16 10.28 -10.51 -2.96
CA LYS A 16 11.68 -10.54 -2.51
C LYS A 16 11.83 -9.97 -1.10
N LEU A 17 11.17 -8.85 -0.80
CA LEU A 17 11.21 -8.24 0.53
C LEU A 17 10.59 -9.15 1.58
N SER A 18 9.44 -9.75 1.26
CA SER A 18 8.73 -10.63 2.19
C SER A 18 9.55 -11.88 2.51
N LEU A 19 10.15 -12.51 1.49
CA LEU A 19 11.01 -13.69 1.65
C LEU A 19 12.30 -13.36 2.41
N ARG A 20 12.89 -12.18 2.19
CA ARG A 20 14.12 -11.77 2.89
C ARG A 20 13.94 -11.63 4.39
N HIS A 21 12.78 -11.14 4.83
CA HIS A 21 12.51 -10.82 6.23
C HIS A 21 11.56 -11.80 6.91
N ASP A 22 11.21 -12.90 6.24
CA ASP A 22 10.19 -13.87 6.69
C ASP A 22 8.91 -13.19 7.20
N THR A 23 8.53 -12.10 6.55
CA THR A 23 7.43 -11.22 6.98
C THR A 23 6.66 -10.75 5.76
N VAL A 24 5.36 -11.07 5.69
CA VAL A 24 4.53 -10.69 4.54
C VAL A 24 4.27 -9.18 4.53
N VAL A 25 4.64 -8.53 3.44
CA VAL A 25 4.32 -7.11 3.20
C VAL A 25 3.03 -7.00 2.40
N SER A 26 1.97 -6.46 3.01
CA SER A 26 0.72 -6.14 2.33
C SER A 26 0.77 -4.71 1.78
N CYS A 27 0.41 -4.53 0.50
CA CYS A 27 0.43 -3.23 -0.17
C CYS A 27 -0.93 -2.91 -0.79
N VAL A 28 -1.47 -1.73 -0.51
CA VAL A 28 -2.75 -1.24 -1.04
C VAL A 28 -2.50 -0.05 -1.97
N PHE A 29 -2.99 -0.16 -3.20
CA PHE A 29 -2.85 0.88 -4.22
C PHE A 29 -4.11 1.74 -4.30
N VAL A 30 -3.96 3.03 -4.02
CA VAL A 30 -5.04 4.02 -4.03
C VAL A 30 -4.56 5.29 -4.73
N SER A 31 -5.46 5.99 -5.41
CA SER A 31 -5.13 7.30 -5.97
C SER A 31 -4.94 8.33 -4.86
N GLU A 32 -4.13 9.36 -5.13
CA GLU A 32 -3.91 10.45 -4.17
C GLU A 32 -5.22 11.13 -3.76
N ALA A 33 -6.10 11.40 -4.73
CA ALA A 33 -7.40 12.02 -4.45
C ALA A 33 -8.23 11.19 -3.46
N ARG A 34 -8.29 9.87 -3.63
CA ARG A 34 -8.99 8.97 -2.70
C ARG A 34 -8.29 8.91 -1.35
N TYR A 35 -6.96 8.79 -1.32
CA TYR A 35 -6.21 8.81 -0.08
C TYR A 35 -6.48 10.07 0.76
N ARG A 36 -6.64 11.22 0.11
CA ARG A 36 -6.91 12.50 0.79
C ARG A 36 -8.35 12.66 1.26
N SER A 37 -9.34 12.26 0.46
CA SER A 37 -10.76 12.58 0.72
C SER A 37 -11.54 11.43 1.35
N GLU A 38 -11.19 10.18 1.05
CA GLU A 38 -12.00 9.02 1.42
C GLU A 38 -11.97 8.75 2.93
N GLN A 39 -13.15 8.59 3.50
CA GLN A 39 -13.40 8.35 4.94
C GLN A 39 -13.63 6.87 5.25
N SER A 40 -12.97 5.96 4.53
CA SER A 40 -13.04 4.53 4.87
C SER A 40 -12.27 4.25 6.16
N PRO A 41 -12.74 3.31 7.02
CA PRO A 41 -12.05 2.98 8.26
C PRO A 41 -10.57 2.64 8.06
N PHE A 42 -10.24 1.95 6.96
CA PHE A 42 -8.86 1.64 6.60
C PHE A 42 -8.02 2.90 6.37
N LEU A 43 -8.46 3.81 5.49
CA LEU A 43 -7.67 5.01 5.17
C LEU A 43 -7.61 6.01 6.33
N LEU A 44 -8.63 6.03 7.19
CA LEU A 44 -8.58 6.78 8.45
C LEU A 44 -7.45 6.27 9.35
N ASN A 45 -7.33 4.96 9.53
CA ASN A 45 -6.27 4.38 10.34
C ASN A 45 -4.89 4.57 9.70
N VAL A 46 -4.77 4.37 8.38
CA VAL A 46 -3.50 4.59 7.66
C VAL A 46 -3.00 6.04 7.82
N ARG A 47 -3.89 7.04 7.75
CA ARG A 47 -3.50 8.45 7.97
C ARG A 47 -3.13 8.75 9.42
N ARG A 48 -3.74 8.05 10.39
CA ARG A 48 -3.49 8.23 11.82
C ARG A 48 -2.21 7.53 12.30
N GLU A 49 -1.95 6.34 11.79
CA GLU A 49 -0.92 5.41 12.29
C GLU A 49 0.27 5.26 11.33
N GLY A 50 0.16 5.79 10.11
CA GLY A 50 1.25 5.81 9.16
C GLY A 50 2.48 6.49 9.75
N ILE A 51 3.66 5.97 9.42
CA ILE A 51 4.92 6.62 9.80
C ILE A 51 4.99 7.96 9.06
N ALA A 52 4.91 9.06 9.81
CA ALA A 52 5.14 10.39 9.26
C ALA A 52 6.60 10.51 8.81
N ALA A 53 6.80 11.05 7.60
CA ALA A 53 8.12 11.39 7.09
C ALA A 53 8.68 12.64 7.80
#